data_AF-A0A435JDC1-F1
#
_entry.id   AF-A0A435JDC1-F1
#
_cell.length_a   1.000
_cell.length_b   1.000
_cell.length_c   1.000
_cell.angle_alpha   90.00
_cell.angle_beta   90.00
_cell.angle_gamma   90.00
#
_symmetry.space_group_name_H-M   'P 1'
#
loop_
_entity.id
_entity.type
_entity.pdbx_description
1 polymer ?
#
loop_
_entity_poly.entity_id
_entity_poly.type
_entity_poly.pdbx_seq_one_letter_code
_entity_poly.pdbx_strand_id
1 'polypeptide(L)'
;MNDIAPAQRLDRVLDRFEQLAIAVSGGVDSVTLAAFAHRKPGLAVTVIHAASPAVPEEATARVRGLSDTEGWTTLVIGTGEFEDSRYRDNPSNRCYFCKTNLYDRIRTLTPHVIASGANLDDLGDYRPGLLAAAERQVVHPLIEAEMAKADIRALSRELGLGSVAELPAQPCLASRVETGIAIDARDLAFIEKAERHLADIAASGVTLRCRITRSGVVLELGDGVSAQKHLLVEITQRLCAEAGRVFVGARPYSRGAMFMRP
;
A
#
# COMPACT_ATOMS: atom_id res chain seq x y z
N MET A 1 13.12 20.14 26.84
CA MET A 1 12.19 19.08 26.39
C MET A 1 13.05 17.93 25.96
N ASN A 2 12.99 16.78 26.65
CA ASN A 2 13.85 15.63 26.39
C ASN A 2 13.61 15.12 24.97
N ASP A 3 14.62 15.22 24.12
CA ASP A 3 14.63 14.72 22.74
C ASP A 3 14.77 13.19 22.77
N ILE A 4 13.68 12.51 23.10
CA ILE A 4 13.61 11.04 23.16
C ILE A 4 13.58 10.53 21.73
N ALA A 5 14.44 9.56 21.39
CA ALA A 5 14.54 9.04 20.03
C ALA A 5 13.19 8.49 19.52
N PRO A 6 12.88 8.57 18.20
CA PRO A 6 11.61 8.09 17.64
C PRO A 6 11.23 6.67 18.06
N ALA A 7 12.19 5.74 18.04
CA ALA A 7 11.99 4.35 18.48
C ALA A 7 11.56 4.24 19.96
N GLN A 8 12.12 5.07 20.84
CA GLN A 8 11.75 5.10 22.26
C GLN A 8 10.35 5.70 22.47
N ARG A 9 9.92 6.66 21.64
CA ARG A 9 8.54 7.16 21.67
C ARG A 9 7.56 6.07 21.23
N LEU A 10 7.88 5.35 20.16
CA LEU A 10 7.09 4.22 19.69
C LEU A 10 6.99 3.11 20.75
N ASP A 11 8.09 2.77 21.41
CA ASP A 11 8.10 1.79 22.50
C ASP A 11 7.11 2.14 23.60
N ARG A 12 7.11 3.41 24.06
CA ARG A 12 6.17 3.91 25.07
C ARG A 12 4.72 3.90 24.62
N VAL A 13 4.45 4.23 23.35
CA VAL A 13 3.10 4.12 22.78
C VAL A 13 2.62 2.67 22.81
N LEU A 14 3.53 1.71 22.60
CA LEU A 14 3.20 0.29 22.58
C LEU A 14 3.06 -0.33 23.98
N ASP A 15 3.62 0.26 25.05
CA ASP A 15 3.55 -0.26 26.44
C ASP A 15 2.12 -0.48 26.95
N ARG A 16 1.14 0.27 26.42
CA ARG A 16 -0.27 0.13 26.84
C ARG A 16 -0.99 -1.07 26.22
N PHE A 17 -0.32 -1.83 25.37
CA PHE A 17 -0.89 -2.98 24.69
C PHE A 17 -0.20 -4.27 25.11
N GLU A 18 -1.01 -5.25 25.52
CA GLU A 18 -0.54 -6.63 25.69
C GLU A 18 -0.65 -7.42 24.38
N GLN A 19 -1.61 -7.06 23.51
CA GLN A 19 -1.91 -7.75 22.27
C GLN A 19 -2.35 -6.78 21.17
N LEU A 20 -1.84 -6.96 19.95
CA LEU A 20 -2.19 -6.16 18.78
C LEU A 20 -2.45 -7.01 17.53
N ALA A 21 -3.47 -6.61 16.78
CA ALA A 21 -3.70 -7.05 15.41
C ALA A 21 -3.22 -5.94 14.46
N ILE A 22 -2.09 -6.14 13.79
CA ILE A 22 -1.47 -5.11 12.95
C ILE A 22 -1.87 -5.35 11.50
N ALA A 23 -2.58 -4.40 10.89
CA ALA A 23 -2.90 -4.43 9.47
C ALA A 23 -1.65 -4.06 8.63
N VAL A 24 -1.07 -5.05 7.96
CA VAL A 24 0.19 -4.91 7.21
C VAL A 24 -0.09 -4.90 5.71
N SER A 25 0.29 -3.82 5.02
CA SER A 25 0.12 -3.68 3.56
C SER A 25 1.30 -4.21 2.74
N GLY A 26 2.41 -4.58 3.41
CA GLY A 26 3.69 -4.88 2.77
C GLY A 26 4.53 -3.64 2.48
N GLY A 27 4.01 -2.43 2.69
CA GLY A 27 4.80 -1.20 2.62
C GLY A 27 5.64 -0.95 3.87
N VAL A 28 6.67 -0.12 3.74
CA VAL A 28 7.65 0.18 4.80
C VAL A 28 6.99 0.53 6.14
N ASP A 29 6.00 1.41 6.17
CA ASP A 29 5.42 1.88 7.45
C ASP A 29 4.81 0.74 8.26
N SER A 30 3.94 -0.04 7.62
CA SER A 30 3.26 -1.13 8.30
C SER A 30 4.17 -2.32 8.62
N VAL A 31 5.18 -2.57 7.79
CA VAL A 31 6.18 -3.63 8.01
C VAL A 31 7.09 -3.26 9.17
N THR A 32 7.59 -2.01 9.20
CA THR A 32 8.43 -1.52 10.30
C THR A 32 7.68 -1.53 11.63
N LEU A 33 6.41 -1.09 11.65
CA LEU A 33 5.57 -1.18 12.84
C LEU A 33 5.40 -2.63 13.31
N ALA A 34 5.10 -3.56 12.39
CA ALA A 34 4.93 -4.98 12.73
C ALA A 34 6.20 -5.60 13.28
N ALA A 35 7.35 -5.35 12.64
CA ALA A 35 8.64 -5.86 13.10
C ALA A 35 9.03 -5.30 14.48
N PHE A 36 8.89 -3.98 14.66
CA PHE A 36 9.20 -3.34 15.93
C PHE A 36 8.30 -3.86 17.06
N ALA A 37 6.99 -3.92 16.83
CA ALA A 37 6.03 -4.41 17.81
C ALA A 37 6.22 -5.90 18.13
N HIS A 38 6.52 -6.74 17.14
CA HIS A 38 6.74 -8.17 17.35
C HIS A 38 8.01 -8.45 18.18
N ARG A 39 9.05 -7.64 18.01
CA ARG A 39 10.31 -7.76 18.76
C ARG A 39 10.23 -7.15 20.16
N LYS A 40 9.15 -6.45 20.51
CA LYS A 40 8.94 -5.86 21.84
C LYS A 40 8.57 -6.97 22.85
N PRO A 41 9.32 -7.14 23.95
CA PRO A 41 8.98 -8.11 24.99
C PRO A 41 7.60 -7.85 25.59
N GLY A 42 6.82 -8.92 25.76
CA GLY A 42 5.50 -8.87 26.42
C GLY A 42 4.34 -8.43 25.52
N LEU A 43 4.59 -8.04 24.26
CA LEU A 43 3.56 -7.67 23.30
C LEU A 43 3.31 -8.81 22.31
N ALA A 44 2.12 -9.41 22.36
CA ALA A 44 1.72 -10.41 21.37
C ALA A 44 1.21 -9.72 20.09
N VAL A 45 1.78 -10.07 18.93
CA VAL A 45 1.42 -9.47 17.65
C VAL A 45 0.86 -10.52 16.69
N THR A 46 -0.33 -10.25 16.16
CA THR A 46 -0.86 -10.93 14.96
C THR A 46 -0.76 -9.98 13.77
N VAL A 47 -0.04 -10.40 12.74
CA VAL A 47 0.03 -9.67 11.46
C VAL A 47 -1.15 -10.08 10.60
N ILE A 48 -1.90 -9.09 10.11
CA ILE A 48 -3.02 -9.33 9.20
C ILE A 48 -2.78 -8.63 7.88
N HIS A 49 -2.67 -9.42 6.82
CA HIS A 49 -2.46 -8.93 5.45
C HIS A 49 -3.71 -9.19 4.61
N ALA A 50 -4.23 -8.15 3.97
CA ALA A 50 -5.28 -8.32 2.99
C ALA A 50 -4.70 -8.78 1.65
N ALA A 51 -5.31 -9.80 1.06
CA ALA A 51 -5.07 -10.24 -0.30
C ALA A 51 -6.36 -10.05 -1.11
N SER A 52 -6.27 -9.25 -2.16
CA SER A 52 -7.35 -9.01 -3.10
C SER A 52 -6.76 -8.63 -4.46
N PRO A 53 -7.55 -8.61 -5.54
CA PRO A 53 -7.05 -8.16 -6.85
C PRO A 53 -6.46 -6.74 -6.85
N ALA A 54 -6.71 -5.93 -5.82
CA ALA A 54 -6.16 -4.57 -5.70
C ALA A 54 -4.79 -4.52 -5.00
N VAL A 55 -4.38 -5.59 -4.34
CA VAL A 55 -3.11 -5.70 -3.64
C VAL A 55 -2.09 -6.35 -4.58
N PRO A 56 -0.94 -5.70 -4.86
CA PRO A 56 0.11 -6.32 -5.66
C PRO A 56 0.60 -7.63 -5.05
N GLU A 57 0.79 -8.65 -5.88
CA GLU A 57 1.29 -9.97 -5.50
C GLU A 57 2.65 -9.88 -4.79
N GLU A 58 3.52 -8.96 -5.23
CA GLU A 58 4.82 -8.70 -4.60
C GLU A 58 4.68 -8.25 -3.14
N ALA A 59 3.63 -7.49 -2.81
CA ALA A 59 3.38 -7.07 -1.43
C ALA A 59 2.97 -8.26 -0.56
N THR A 60 2.13 -9.16 -1.08
CA THR A 60 1.76 -10.41 -0.39
C THR A 60 2.96 -11.35 -0.22
N ALA A 61 3.75 -11.54 -1.27
CA ALA A 61 4.97 -12.35 -1.21
C ALA A 61 5.96 -11.80 -0.19
N ARG A 62 6.13 -10.47 -0.12
CA ARG A 62 6.98 -9.79 0.86
C ARG A 62 6.50 -10.02 2.29
N VAL A 63 5.20 -9.88 2.56
CA VAL A 63 4.67 -10.13 3.92
C VAL A 63 4.82 -11.59 4.32
N ARG A 64 4.61 -12.54 3.40
CA ARG A 64 4.86 -13.97 3.66
C ARG A 64 6.33 -14.23 3.97
N GLY A 65 7.24 -13.75 3.15
CA GLY A 65 8.68 -13.92 3.38
C GLY A 65 9.13 -13.32 4.71
N LEU A 66 8.65 -12.12 5.04
CA LEU A 66 8.92 -11.49 6.34
C LEU A 66 8.32 -12.27 7.51
N SER A 67 7.12 -12.85 7.33
CA SER A 67 6.50 -13.70 8.34
C SER A 67 7.38 -14.90 8.66
N ASP A 68 7.96 -15.53 7.64
CA ASP A 68 8.82 -16.70 7.81
C ASP A 68 10.15 -16.31 8.47
N THR A 69 10.74 -15.18 8.09
CA THR A 69 12.03 -14.74 8.65
C THR A 69 11.93 -14.15 10.05
N GLU A 70 10.86 -13.41 10.34
CA GLU A 70 10.64 -12.77 11.64
C GLU A 70 9.91 -13.66 12.64
N GLY A 71 9.26 -14.74 12.19
CA GLY A 71 8.46 -15.62 13.05
C GLY A 71 7.08 -15.04 13.41
N TRP A 72 6.49 -14.23 12.53
CA TRP A 72 5.18 -13.63 12.78
C TRP A 72 4.04 -14.66 12.76
N THR A 73 3.07 -14.48 13.64
CA THR A 73 1.74 -15.08 13.45
C THR A 73 0.99 -14.27 12.41
N THR A 74 0.88 -14.79 11.19
CA THR A 74 0.33 -14.05 10.04
C THR A 74 -0.98 -14.66 9.53
N LEU A 75 -1.99 -13.82 9.34
CA LEU A 75 -3.24 -14.15 8.67
C LEU A 75 -3.32 -13.39 7.34
N VAL A 76 -3.36 -14.14 6.23
CA VAL A 76 -3.65 -13.57 4.89
C VAL A 76 -5.14 -13.75 4.62
N ILE A 77 -5.85 -12.64 4.40
CA ILE A 77 -7.32 -12.63 4.37
C ILE A 77 -7.87 -11.96 3.11
N GLY A 78 -8.98 -12.45 2.59
CA GLY A 78 -9.80 -11.71 1.63
C GLY A 78 -10.70 -10.71 2.37
N THR A 79 -10.77 -9.47 1.88
CA THR A 79 -11.52 -8.39 2.55
C THR A 79 -12.92 -8.13 1.99
N GLY A 80 -13.29 -8.75 0.87
CA GLY A 80 -14.64 -8.68 0.31
C GLY A 80 -15.01 -7.33 -0.32
N GLU A 81 -14.05 -6.43 -0.51
CA GLU A 81 -14.31 -5.10 -1.09
C GLU A 81 -14.79 -5.17 -2.55
N PHE A 82 -14.49 -6.25 -3.28
CA PHE A 82 -15.02 -6.47 -4.62
C PHE A 82 -16.53 -6.79 -4.61
N GLU A 83 -17.10 -7.14 -3.46
CA GLU A 83 -18.52 -7.43 -3.32
C GLU A 83 -19.29 -6.18 -2.87
N ASP A 84 -18.57 -5.10 -2.53
CA ASP A 84 -19.11 -3.81 -2.15
C ASP A 84 -19.17 -2.88 -3.38
N SER A 85 -20.39 -2.60 -3.86
CA SER A 85 -20.60 -1.68 -4.99
C SER A 85 -20.01 -0.30 -4.73
N ARG A 86 -20.00 0.18 -3.47
CA ARG A 86 -19.44 1.50 -3.12
C ARG A 86 -17.93 1.58 -3.33
N TYR A 87 -17.23 0.45 -3.21
CA TYR A 87 -15.83 0.34 -3.60
C TYR A 87 -15.70 0.18 -5.13
N ARG A 88 -16.49 -0.71 -5.73
CA ARG A 88 -16.43 -1.00 -7.16
C ARG A 88 -16.73 0.21 -8.04
N ASP A 89 -17.65 1.07 -7.65
CA ASP A 89 -18.04 2.28 -8.41
C ASP A 89 -16.92 3.32 -8.48
N ASN A 90 -15.82 3.08 -7.75
CA ASN A 90 -14.60 3.89 -7.79
C ASN A 90 -14.84 5.40 -7.53
N PRO A 91 -15.54 5.78 -6.45
CA PRO A 91 -15.73 7.19 -6.13
C PRO A 91 -14.42 7.83 -5.64
N SER A 92 -14.39 9.16 -5.52
CA SER A 92 -13.22 9.89 -5.00
C SER A 92 -12.81 9.46 -3.58
N ASN A 93 -13.75 8.94 -2.80
CA ASN A 93 -13.53 8.37 -1.48
C ASN A 93 -13.42 6.82 -1.47
N ARG A 94 -13.11 6.15 -2.58
CA ARG A 94 -12.94 4.67 -2.66
C ARG A 94 -12.10 4.08 -1.53
N CYS A 95 -11.04 4.79 -1.11
CA CYS A 95 -10.16 4.34 -0.02
C CYS A 95 -10.88 4.25 1.34
N TYR A 96 -11.93 5.03 1.58
CA TYR A 96 -12.81 4.87 2.76
C TYR A 96 -13.45 3.48 2.73
N PHE A 97 -14.18 3.15 1.66
CA PHE A 97 -14.85 1.85 1.52
C PHE A 97 -13.87 0.67 1.54
N CYS A 98 -12.70 0.80 0.92
CA CYS A 98 -11.65 -0.23 0.99
C CYS A 98 -11.20 -0.48 2.44
N LYS A 99 -10.93 0.58 3.21
CA LYS A 99 -10.50 0.46 4.61
C LYS A 99 -11.63 0.01 5.53
N THR A 100 -12.87 0.43 5.27
CA THR A 100 -14.07 -0.08 5.92
C THR A 100 -14.14 -1.60 5.83
N ASN A 101 -14.11 -2.16 4.61
CA ASN A 101 -14.16 -3.61 4.40
C ASN A 101 -12.97 -4.33 5.07
N LEU A 102 -11.75 -3.77 4.97
CA LEU A 102 -10.57 -4.32 5.65
C LEU A 102 -10.76 -4.44 7.17
N TYR A 103 -11.12 -3.35 7.83
CA TYR A 103 -11.18 -3.32 9.28
C TYR A 103 -12.39 -4.06 9.83
N ASP A 104 -13.52 -4.04 9.12
CA ASP A 104 -14.69 -4.87 9.46
C ASP A 104 -14.32 -6.36 9.40
N ARG A 105 -13.61 -6.79 8.34
CA ARG A 105 -13.14 -8.17 8.22
C ARG A 105 -12.13 -8.54 9.30
N ILE A 106 -11.19 -7.66 9.65
CA ILE A 106 -10.26 -7.92 10.75
C ILE A 106 -11.04 -8.12 12.06
N ARG A 107 -12.03 -7.28 12.33
CA ARG A 107 -12.82 -7.34 13.56
C ARG A 107 -13.59 -8.65 13.72
N THR A 108 -13.98 -9.32 12.63
CA THR A 108 -14.61 -10.66 12.72
C THR A 108 -13.64 -11.76 13.11
N LEU A 109 -12.33 -11.54 12.96
CA LEU A 109 -11.28 -12.54 13.19
C LEU A 109 -10.63 -12.40 14.57
N THR A 110 -10.69 -11.22 15.17
CA THR A 110 -10.01 -10.94 16.43
C THR A 110 -10.70 -9.84 17.22
N PRO A 111 -10.80 -10.00 18.57
CA PRO A 111 -11.25 -8.92 19.45
C PRO A 111 -10.14 -7.91 19.77
N HIS A 112 -8.89 -8.17 19.38
CA HIS A 112 -7.74 -7.35 19.76
C HIS A 112 -7.79 -5.94 19.14
N VAL A 113 -7.03 -5.02 19.72
CA VAL A 113 -6.88 -3.66 19.19
C VAL A 113 -6.21 -3.75 17.82
N ILE A 114 -6.82 -3.10 16.83
CA ILE A 114 -6.32 -3.06 15.47
C ILE A 114 -5.38 -1.86 15.34
N ALA A 115 -4.15 -2.08 14.88
CA ALA A 115 -3.21 -1.01 14.59
C ALA A 115 -2.93 -0.92 13.08
N SER A 116 -2.61 0.29 12.59
CA SER A 116 -2.15 0.49 11.22
C SER A 116 -0.91 1.38 11.16
N GLY A 117 -0.12 1.21 10.10
CA GLY A 117 1.10 1.98 9.85
C GLY A 117 0.87 3.39 9.29
N ALA A 118 -0.25 4.04 9.62
CA ALA A 118 -0.40 5.47 9.29
C ALA A 118 0.63 6.29 10.08
N ASN A 119 1.21 7.31 9.45
CA ASN A 119 2.31 8.13 10.01
C ASN A 119 2.02 9.63 9.87
N LEU A 120 2.91 10.49 10.38
CA LEU A 120 2.68 11.94 10.39
C LEU A 120 2.50 12.56 9.00
N ASP A 121 3.20 12.06 7.99
CA ASP A 121 3.08 12.59 6.61
C ASP A 121 1.70 12.31 5.99
N ASP A 122 0.91 11.39 6.57
CA ASP A 122 -0.46 11.12 6.11
C ASP A 122 -1.49 12.16 6.59
N LEU A 123 -1.17 12.99 7.60
CA LEU A 123 -2.11 13.93 8.22
C LEU A 123 -2.39 15.19 7.37
N GLY A 124 -1.48 15.53 6.44
CA GLY A 124 -1.62 16.70 5.57
C GLY A 124 -2.44 16.46 4.29
N ASP A 125 -2.82 15.21 4.00
CA ASP A 125 -3.50 14.81 2.77
C ASP A 125 -4.99 14.53 3.02
N TYR A 126 -5.83 14.71 1.99
CA TYR A 126 -7.18 14.14 2.00
C TYR A 126 -7.09 12.60 2.00
N ARG A 127 -7.23 12.00 3.19
CA ARG A 127 -7.11 10.55 3.42
C ARG A 127 -8.43 9.97 3.94
N PRO A 128 -9.41 9.69 3.05
CA PRO A 128 -10.69 9.10 3.44
C PRO A 128 -10.54 7.73 4.14
N GLY A 129 -9.42 7.03 3.92
CA GLY A 129 -9.10 5.80 4.65
C GLY A 129 -8.82 5.99 6.15
N LEU A 130 -8.35 7.16 6.59
CA LEU A 130 -8.15 7.46 8.02
C LEU A 130 -9.49 7.70 8.74
N LEU A 131 -10.49 8.24 8.04
CA LEU A 131 -11.85 8.37 8.58
C LEU A 131 -12.43 6.98 8.88
N ALA A 132 -12.32 6.04 7.94
CA ALA A 132 -12.77 4.66 8.13
C ALA A 132 -12.04 3.95 9.29
N ALA A 133 -10.76 4.29 9.52
CA ALA A 133 -9.94 3.77 10.60
C ALA A 133 -10.42 4.32 11.97
N ALA A 134 -10.65 5.63 12.06
CA ALA A 134 -11.14 6.31 13.26
C ALA A 134 -12.51 5.78 13.70
N GLU A 135 -13.45 5.64 12.76
CA GLU A 135 -14.80 5.09 13.02
C GLU A 135 -14.76 3.65 13.59
N ARG A 136 -13.68 2.91 13.35
CA ARG A 136 -13.49 1.52 13.79
C ARG A 136 -12.49 1.37 14.94
N GLN A 137 -12.09 2.50 15.52
CA GLN A 137 -11.16 2.57 16.66
C GLN A 137 -9.81 1.89 16.35
N VAL A 138 -9.34 2.05 15.11
CA VAL A 138 -7.99 1.62 14.72
C VAL A 138 -6.99 2.62 15.30
N VAL A 139 -5.96 2.11 15.98
CA VAL A 139 -4.88 2.95 16.54
C VAL A 139 -3.77 3.16 15.52
N HIS A 140 -3.03 4.25 15.65
CA HIS A 140 -1.96 4.64 14.73
C HIS A 140 -0.66 4.91 15.51
N PRO A 141 0.05 3.85 15.96
CA PRO A 141 1.19 4.02 16.87
C PRO A 141 2.30 4.92 16.33
N LEU A 142 2.53 4.93 15.00
CA LEU A 142 3.54 5.79 14.38
C LEU A 142 3.13 7.27 14.40
N ILE A 143 1.83 7.60 14.27
CA ILE A 143 1.32 8.97 14.45
C ILE A 143 1.49 9.39 15.91
N GLU A 144 1.10 8.53 16.85
CA GLU A 144 1.17 8.82 18.29
C GLU A 144 2.62 8.96 18.79
N ALA A 145 3.56 8.27 18.15
CA ALA A 145 4.99 8.39 18.40
C ALA A 145 5.64 9.57 17.64
N GLU A 146 4.84 10.39 16.94
CA GLU A 146 5.29 11.52 16.13
C GLU A 146 6.38 11.11 15.13
N MET A 147 6.18 10.00 14.42
CA MET A 147 7.11 9.50 13.43
C MET A 147 6.70 9.93 12.03
N ALA A 148 7.62 10.62 11.35
CA ALA A 148 7.55 10.88 9.93
C ALA A 148 8.20 9.73 9.13
N LYS A 149 8.05 9.78 7.81
CA LYS A 149 8.56 8.77 6.88
C LYS A 149 10.06 8.55 7.00
N ALA A 150 10.82 9.62 7.30
CA ALA A 150 12.26 9.55 7.48
C ALA A 150 12.63 8.72 8.71
N ASP A 151 11.94 8.93 9.84
CA ASP A 151 12.15 8.18 11.09
C ASP A 151 11.84 6.69 10.88
N ILE A 152 10.75 6.39 10.19
CA ILE A 152 10.32 5.02 9.89
C ILE A 152 11.35 4.31 9.01
N ARG A 153 11.88 4.97 7.97
CA ARG A 153 12.94 4.39 7.14
C ARG A 153 14.23 4.15 7.93
N ALA A 154 14.61 5.09 8.80
CA ALA A 154 15.77 4.93 9.68
C ALA A 154 15.58 3.71 10.60
N LEU A 155 14.44 3.62 11.29
CA LEU A 155 14.08 2.48 12.14
C LEU A 155 14.04 1.17 11.35
N SER A 156 13.50 1.17 10.13
CA SER A 156 13.51 -0.01 9.25
C SER A 156 14.93 -0.52 8.99
N ARG A 157 15.90 0.37 8.76
CA ARG A 157 17.31 -0.02 8.59
C ARG A 157 17.92 -0.56 9.88
N GLU A 158 17.64 0.08 11.01
CA GLU A 158 18.10 -0.36 12.34
C GLU A 158 17.59 -1.76 12.68
N LEU A 159 16.37 -2.10 12.26
CA LEU A 159 15.79 -3.43 12.43
C LEU A 159 16.35 -4.48 11.46
N GLY A 160 17.29 -4.13 10.58
CA GLY A 160 17.83 -5.02 9.55
C GLY A 160 16.94 -5.16 8.32
N LEU A 161 15.87 -4.35 8.19
CA LEU A 161 14.92 -4.35 7.07
C LEU A 161 15.27 -3.29 6.02
N GLY A 162 16.56 -3.22 5.66
CA GLY A 162 17.08 -2.21 4.73
C GLY A 162 16.46 -2.29 3.33
N SER A 163 16.16 -3.49 2.84
CA SER A 163 15.48 -3.68 1.54
C SER A 163 14.07 -3.09 1.53
N VAL A 164 13.35 -3.18 2.65
CA VAL A 164 12.02 -2.58 2.83
C VAL A 164 12.14 -1.06 3.00
N ALA A 165 13.18 -0.59 3.69
CA ALA A 165 13.43 0.82 3.96
C ALA A 165 13.59 1.66 2.68
N GLU A 166 13.99 1.05 1.57
CA GLU A 166 14.19 1.72 0.28
C GLU A 166 12.96 1.64 -0.64
N LEU A 167 11.91 0.89 -0.27
CA LEU A 167 10.74 0.72 -1.12
C LEU A 167 10.09 2.06 -1.47
N PRO A 168 9.74 2.30 -2.75
CA PRO A 168 8.95 3.46 -3.13
C PRO A 168 7.54 3.34 -2.55
N ALA A 169 6.79 4.45 -2.55
CA ALA A 169 5.37 4.39 -2.20
C ALA A 169 4.63 3.44 -3.17
N GLN A 170 3.97 2.43 -2.62
CA GLN A 170 3.22 1.42 -3.38
C GLN A 170 1.72 1.54 -3.08
N PRO A 171 1.01 2.50 -3.70
CA PRO A 171 -0.45 2.54 -3.61
C PRO A 171 -1.05 1.32 -4.30
N CYS A 172 -2.27 0.93 -3.89
CA CYS A 172 -2.99 -0.22 -4.46
C CYS A 172 -3.17 -0.11 -5.98
N LEU A 173 -3.35 -1.23 -6.67
CA LEU A 173 -3.52 -1.27 -8.14
C LEU A 173 -4.74 -0.46 -8.59
N ALA A 174 -5.81 -0.40 -7.79
CA ALA A 174 -6.99 0.41 -8.08
C ALA A 174 -6.69 1.92 -8.21
N SER A 175 -5.56 2.42 -7.69
CA SER A 175 -5.12 3.80 -7.93
C SER A 175 -4.71 4.11 -9.38
N ARG A 176 -4.59 3.08 -10.23
CA ARG A 176 -4.30 3.21 -11.67
C ARG A 176 -5.58 3.38 -12.50
N VAL A 177 -6.74 3.16 -11.91
CA VAL A 177 -8.04 3.29 -12.59
C VAL A 177 -8.61 4.68 -12.33
N GLU A 178 -9.01 5.37 -13.38
CA GLU A 178 -9.57 6.73 -13.30
C GLU A 178 -10.81 6.76 -12.42
N THR A 179 -10.93 7.76 -11.56
CA THR A 179 -12.10 7.93 -10.69
C THR A 179 -13.40 7.88 -11.53
N GLY A 180 -14.37 7.10 -11.05
CA GLY A 180 -15.66 6.84 -11.70
C GLY A 180 -15.64 5.75 -12.79
N ILE A 181 -14.49 5.16 -13.11
CA ILE A 181 -14.44 3.89 -13.88
C ILE A 181 -14.50 2.75 -12.88
N ALA A 182 -15.44 1.83 -13.07
CA ALA A 182 -15.62 0.71 -12.15
C ALA A 182 -14.35 -0.13 -11.99
N ILE A 183 -14.04 -0.54 -10.75
CA ILE A 183 -12.93 -1.44 -10.46
C ILE A 183 -13.31 -2.87 -10.88
N ASP A 184 -12.52 -3.44 -11.82
CA ASP A 184 -12.64 -4.82 -12.30
C ASP A 184 -11.33 -5.58 -12.05
N ALA A 185 -11.42 -6.84 -11.62
CA ALA A 185 -10.24 -7.64 -11.31
C ALA A 185 -9.35 -7.90 -12.55
N ARG A 186 -9.95 -8.02 -13.74
CA ARG A 186 -9.21 -8.22 -15.00
C ARG A 186 -8.41 -6.98 -15.41
N ASP A 187 -8.94 -5.81 -15.08
CA ASP A 187 -8.25 -4.53 -15.27
C ASP A 187 -7.02 -4.45 -14.36
N LEU A 188 -7.17 -4.79 -13.08
CA LEU A 188 -6.06 -4.77 -12.13
C LEU A 188 -4.99 -5.82 -12.46
N ALA A 189 -5.40 -7.03 -12.87
CA ALA A 189 -4.49 -8.07 -13.33
C ALA A 189 -3.70 -7.66 -14.58
N PHE A 190 -4.34 -6.96 -15.53
CA PHE A 190 -3.66 -6.39 -16.69
C PHE A 190 -2.64 -5.32 -16.25
N ILE A 191 -3.03 -4.40 -15.38
CA ILE A 191 -2.15 -3.34 -14.85
C ILE A 191 -0.92 -3.97 -14.19
N GLU A 192 -1.11 -4.94 -13.31
CA GLU A 192 -0.02 -5.60 -12.60
C GLU A 192 0.93 -6.33 -13.56
N LYS A 193 0.39 -7.13 -14.48
CA LYS A 193 1.19 -7.83 -15.50
C LYS A 193 2.02 -6.84 -16.33
N ALA A 194 1.39 -5.74 -16.77
CA ALA A 194 2.05 -4.72 -17.56
C ALA A 194 3.13 -3.98 -16.75
N GLU A 195 2.82 -3.48 -15.56
CA GLU A 195 3.79 -2.79 -14.71
C GLU A 195 4.98 -3.69 -14.35
N ARG A 196 4.74 -4.98 -14.03
CA ARG A 196 5.81 -5.94 -13.72
C ARG A 196 6.71 -6.20 -14.93
N HIS A 197 6.13 -6.50 -16.09
CA HIS A 197 6.92 -6.77 -17.30
C HIS A 197 7.76 -5.55 -17.73
N LEU A 198 7.21 -4.35 -17.56
CA LEU A 198 7.92 -3.12 -17.88
C LEU A 198 8.99 -2.77 -16.83
N ALA A 199 8.77 -3.10 -15.56
CA ALA A 199 9.73 -2.90 -14.48
C ALA A 199 11.01 -3.74 -14.67
N ASP A 200 10.91 -4.95 -15.24
CA ASP A 200 12.08 -5.79 -15.56
C ASP A 200 12.99 -5.15 -16.63
N ILE A 201 12.46 -4.21 -17.41
CA ILE A 201 13.13 -3.55 -18.53
C ILE A 201 13.60 -2.16 -18.15
N ALA A 202 12.80 -1.47 -17.33
CA ALA A 202 13.17 -0.19 -16.75
C ALA A 202 14.30 -0.39 -15.75
N ALA A 203 15.25 0.56 -15.69
CA ALA A 203 16.26 0.53 -14.64
C ALA A 203 15.61 0.55 -13.24
N SER A 204 16.24 -0.11 -12.26
CA SER A 204 15.77 -0.15 -10.87
C SER A 204 15.51 1.26 -10.31
N GLY A 205 14.41 1.43 -9.58
CA GLY A 205 14.05 2.70 -8.94
C GLY A 205 13.23 3.66 -9.81
N VAL A 206 12.93 3.28 -11.06
CA VAL A 206 12.03 4.04 -11.93
C VAL A 206 10.58 3.94 -11.47
N THR A 207 9.88 5.08 -11.42
CA THR A 207 8.41 5.06 -11.27
C THR A 207 7.76 4.83 -12.64
N LEU A 208 7.01 3.74 -12.76
CA LEU A 208 6.21 3.42 -13.95
C LEU A 208 4.80 3.05 -13.52
N ARG A 209 3.79 3.55 -14.25
CA ARG A 209 2.38 3.23 -13.99
C ARG A 209 1.62 2.98 -15.28
N CYS A 210 0.90 1.87 -15.36
CA CYS A 210 -0.06 1.61 -16.42
C CYS A 210 -1.44 2.04 -15.94
N ARG A 211 -2.02 3.07 -16.55
CA ARG A 211 -3.28 3.66 -16.09
C ARG A 211 -4.43 3.37 -17.03
N ILE A 212 -5.57 3.03 -16.47
CA ILE A 212 -6.83 2.88 -17.21
C ILE A 212 -7.60 4.19 -17.11
N THR A 213 -7.84 4.79 -18.27
CA THR A 213 -8.60 6.03 -18.44
C THR A 213 -9.82 5.79 -19.31
N ARG A 214 -10.74 6.77 -19.37
CA ARG A 214 -11.91 6.71 -20.27
C ARG A 214 -11.52 6.57 -21.75
N SER A 215 -10.34 7.08 -22.13
CA SER A 215 -9.83 7.01 -23.50
C SER A 215 -9.03 5.73 -23.80
N GLY A 216 -8.71 4.93 -22.77
CA GLY A 216 -7.87 3.74 -22.89
C GLY A 216 -6.69 3.74 -21.91
N VAL A 217 -5.68 2.92 -22.21
CA VAL A 217 -4.50 2.72 -21.37
C VAL A 217 -3.46 3.81 -21.66
N VAL A 218 -2.97 4.44 -20.59
CA VAL A 218 -1.88 5.43 -20.64
C VAL A 218 -0.69 4.91 -19.84
N LEU A 219 0.50 4.98 -20.42
CA LEU A 219 1.75 4.70 -19.71
C LEU A 219 2.28 5.98 -19.07
N GLU A 220 2.46 5.98 -17.76
CA GLU A 220 3.13 7.07 -17.04
C GLU A 220 4.54 6.68 -16.64
N LEU A 221 5.49 7.53 -16.99
CA LEU A 221 6.92 7.33 -16.74
C LEU A 221 7.46 8.47 -15.87
N GLY A 222 8.10 8.11 -14.77
CA GLY A 222 8.86 9.06 -13.95
C GLY A 222 10.17 9.48 -14.60
N ASP A 223 10.94 10.26 -13.85
CA ASP A 223 12.28 10.67 -14.29
C ASP A 223 13.22 9.47 -14.39
N GLY A 224 14.22 9.56 -15.28
CA GLY A 224 15.24 8.51 -15.47
C GLY A 224 14.95 7.49 -16.58
N VAL A 225 13.78 7.53 -17.22
CA VAL A 225 13.36 6.52 -18.23
C VAL A 225 13.68 6.90 -19.68
N SER A 226 14.34 8.05 -19.90
CA SER A 226 14.45 8.64 -21.24
C SER A 226 15.09 7.71 -22.28
N ALA A 227 16.10 6.92 -21.90
CA ALA A 227 16.81 6.03 -22.82
C ALA A 227 15.97 4.82 -23.27
N GLN A 228 15.06 4.34 -22.43
CA GLN A 228 14.25 3.13 -22.67
C GLN A 228 12.81 3.45 -23.08
N LYS A 229 12.43 4.73 -23.10
CA LYS A 229 11.06 5.20 -23.33
C LYS A 229 10.43 4.60 -24.59
N HIS A 230 11.14 4.57 -25.71
CA HIS A 230 10.62 4.04 -26.97
C HIS A 230 10.25 2.55 -26.85
N LEU A 231 11.14 1.75 -26.27
CA LEU A 231 10.93 0.33 -26.03
C LEU A 231 9.74 0.08 -25.09
N LEU A 232 9.63 0.83 -23.99
CA LEU A 232 8.52 0.67 -23.04
C LEU A 232 7.16 1.01 -23.67
N VAL A 233 7.13 2.04 -24.53
CA VAL A 233 5.94 2.43 -25.31
C VAL A 233 5.53 1.31 -26.26
N GLU A 234 6.47 0.76 -27.03
CA GLU A 234 6.22 -0.34 -27.97
C GLU A 234 5.69 -1.59 -27.26
N ILE A 235 6.32 -1.98 -26.14
CA ILE A 235 5.90 -3.13 -25.34
C ILE A 235 4.51 -2.91 -24.76
N THR A 236 4.24 -1.71 -24.24
CA THR A 236 2.90 -1.40 -23.71
C THR A 236 1.84 -1.46 -24.79
N GLN A 237 2.13 -0.94 -25.99
CA GLN A 237 1.23 -1.00 -27.13
C GLN A 237 0.92 -2.47 -27.51
N ARG A 238 1.94 -3.34 -27.55
CA ARG A 238 1.76 -4.77 -27.81
C ARG A 238 0.92 -5.45 -26.73
N LEU A 239 1.23 -5.22 -25.45
CA LEU A 239 0.46 -5.77 -24.32
C LEU A 239 -1.01 -5.31 -24.36
N CYS A 240 -1.26 -4.06 -24.73
CA CYS A 240 -2.62 -3.54 -24.90
C CYS A 240 -3.33 -4.25 -26.06
N ALA A 241 -2.68 -4.40 -27.21
CA ALA A 241 -3.26 -5.08 -28.37
C ALA A 241 -3.61 -6.55 -28.07
N GLU A 242 -2.71 -7.29 -27.41
CA GLU A 242 -2.95 -8.67 -26.97
C GLU A 242 -4.13 -8.78 -25.99
N ALA A 243 -4.32 -7.77 -25.14
CA ALA A 243 -5.42 -7.70 -24.18
C ALA A 243 -6.72 -7.10 -24.75
N GLY A 244 -6.75 -6.73 -26.04
CA GLY A 244 -7.91 -6.07 -26.67
C GLY A 244 -8.18 -4.66 -26.13
N ARG A 245 -7.15 -3.94 -25.67
CA ARG A 245 -7.24 -2.60 -25.07
C ARG A 245 -6.67 -1.55 -26.01
N VAL A 246 -7.28 -0.36 -25.99
CA VAL A 246 -6.76 0.82 -26.69
C VAL A 246 -5.58 1.40 -25.91
N PHE A 247 -4.42 1.50 -26.53
CA PHE A 247 -3.28 2.24 -25.97
C PHE A 247 -3.30 3.69 -26.49
N VAL A 248 -3.30 4.64 -25.57
CA VAL A 248 -3.43 6.08 -25.88
C VAL A 248 -2.07 6.75 -26.04
N GLY A 249 -1.03 6.23 -25.36
CA GLY A 249 0.31 6.78 -25.41
C GLY A 249 0.98 6.85 -24.05
N ALA A 250 2.10 7.56 -23.98
CA ALA A 250 2.87 7.76 -22.76
C ALA A 250 2.99 9.24 -22.37
N ARG A 251 2.98 9.50 -21.06
CA ARG A 251 3.13 10.85 -20.48
C ARG A 251 4.00 10.82 -19.22
N PRO A 252 4.50 11.98 -18.75
CA PRO A 252 5.21 12.05 -17.48
C PRO A 252 4.33 11.60 -16.30
N TYR A 253 4.92 10.90 -15.34
CA TYR A 253 4.25 10.52 -14.10
C TYR A 253 3.94 11.77 -13.26
N SER A 254 2.71 11.84 -12.77
CA SER A 254 2.30 12.85 -11.79
C SER A 254 1.61 12.19 -10.61
N ARG A 255 2.03 12.57 -9.40
CA ARG A 255 1.46 12.04 -8.16
C ARG A 255 0.02 12.53 -8.04
N GLY A 256 -0.91 11.60 -7.84
CA GLY A 256 -2.32 11.93 -7.61
C GLY A 256 -3.15 12.18 -8.87
N ALA A 257 -2.59 12.01 -10.07
CA ALA A 257 -3.23 12.36 -11.35
C ALA A 257 -4.60 11.70 -11.65
N MET A 258 -4.98 10.66 -10.91
CA MET A 258 -6.25 9.93 -11.11
C MET A 258 -7.31 10.24 -10.05
N PHE A 259 -6.96 11.04 -9.03
CA PHE A 259 -7.91 11.46 -8.01
C PHE A 259 -8.57 12.75 -8.46
N MET A 260 -9.87 12.68 -8.75
CA MET A 260 -10.68 13.89 -8.81
C MET A 260 -10.89 14.35 -7.36
N ARG A 261 -10.35 15.53 -7.03
CA ARG A 261 -10.68 16.18 -5.77
C ARG A 261 -12.14 16.65 -5.86
N PRO A 262 -12.94 16.47 -4.80
CA PRO A 262 -14.29 17.01 -4.75
C PRO A 262 -14.30 18.53 -4.92
#